data_AF-A0A950DQU7-F1
#
_entry.id   AF-A0A950DQU7-F1
#
_cell.length_a   1.000
_cell.length_b   1.000
_cell.length_c   1.000
_cell.angle_alpha   90.00
_cell.angle_beta   90.00
_cell.angle_gamma   90.00
#
_symmetry.space_group_name_H-M   'P 1'
#
loop_
_entity.id
_entity.type
_entity.pdbx_description
1 polymer ?
#
loop_
_entity_poly.entity_id
_entity_poly.type
_entity_poly.pdbx_seq_one_letter_code
_entity_poly.pdbx_strand_id
1 'polypeptide(L)'
;MAKILSDKRVRDYLAEVLSSFARTNNGIIYWKELGAWHKSRFSDIDIDDMIELARIIDPEMRPQLYKRIADLALFLSGIFPEHAVLFAARPKTMYKARRTLEDYEHMGSRFYSLAARETDQAQWKPVLETLAEKFTLARLALYSMSDRYVKTHRTRYFRFPTES
;
A
#
# COMPACT_ATOMS: atom_id res chain seq x y z
N MET A 1 -13.10 13.34 -11.33
CA MET A 1 -12.05 12.30 -11.32
C MET A 1 -10.73 12.73 -11.98
N ALA A 2 -10.72 13.43 -13.13
CA ALA A 2 -9.49 13.73 -13.88
C ALA A 2 -8.51 14.76 -13.27
N LYS A 3 -8.90 15.53 -12.23
CA LYS A 3 -8.10 16.66 -11.70
C LYS A 3 -6.91 16.26 -10.83
N ILE A 4 -6.91 15.05 -10.23
CA ILE A 4 -5.72 14.57 -9.50
C ILE A 4 -4.67 14.00 -10.46
N LEU A 5 -5.12 13.35 -11.52
CA LEU A 5 -4.25 12.80 -12.56
C LEU A 5 -3.64 13.87 -13.46
N SER A 6 -4.10 15.13 -13.43
CA SER A 6 -3.49 16.21 -14.20
C SER A 6 -2.11 16.62 -13.67
N ASP A 7 -1.79 16.36 -12.40
CA ASP A 7 -0.41 16.51 -11.90
C ASP A 7 0.41 15.29 -12.33
N LYS A 8 1.45 15.54 -13.15
CA LYS A 8 2.34 14.50 -13.67
C LYS A 8 3.04 13.72 -12.54
N ARG A 9 3.46 14.39 -11.46
CA ARG A 9 4.18 13.75 -10.34
C ARG A 9 3.28 12.77 -9.61
N VAL A 10 2.02 13.15 -9.37
CA VAL A 10 1.03 12.27 -8.74
C VAL A 10 0.73 11.09 -9.66
N ARG A 11 0.59 11.31 -10.96
CA ARG A 11 0.35 10.25 -11.93
C ARG A 11 1.52 9.25 -12.00
N ASP A 12 2.76 9.74 -12.06
CA ASP A 12 3.96 8.91 -12.09
C ASP A 12 4.10 8.10 -10.80
N TYR A 13 3.81 8.73 -9.64
CA TYR A 13 3.83 8.04 -8.36
C TYR A 13 2.77 6.92 -8.27
N LEU A 14 1.55 7.16 -8.74
CA LEU A 14 0.51 6.11 -8.77
C LEU A 14 0.92 4.94 -9.68
N ALA A 15 1.61 5.21 -10.78
CA ALA A 15 2.18 4.16 -11.63
C ALA A 15 3.31 3.39 -10.93
N GLU A 16 4.16 4.08 -10.17
CA GLU A 16 5.20 3.46 -9.33
C GLU A 16 4.57 2.55 -8.27
N VAL A 17 3.53 3.01 -7.57
CA VAL A 17 2.77 2.22 -6.60
C VAL A 17 2.27 0.92 -7.26
N LEU A 18 1.56 1.01 -8.40
CA LEU A 18 1.11 -0.18 -9.14
C LEU A 18 2.27 -1.15 -9.48
N SER A 19 3.41 -0.62 -9.91
CA SER A 19 4.57 -1.43 -10.27
C SER A 19 5.26 -2.08 -9.06
N SER A 20 5.21 -1.42 -7.90
CA SER A 20 5.80 -1.91 -6.66
C SER A 20 5.05 -3.14 -6.12
N PHE A 21 3.74 -3.23 -6.40
CA PHE A 21 2.91 -4.35 -5.98
C PHE A 21 3.05 -5.59 -6.87
N ALA A 22 3.47 -5.41 -8.13
CA ALA A 22 3.82 -6.53 -9.01
C ALA A 22 5.12 -7.23 -8.59
N ARG A 23 5.95 -6.58 -7.77
CA ARG A 23 7.20 -7.13 -7.23
C ARG A 23 6.99 -7.49 -5.75
N THR A 24 6.59 -8.73 -5.48
CA THR A 24 6.44 -9.22 -4.10
C THR A 24 7.81 -9.46 -3.46
N ASN A 25 8.13 -8.77 -2.36
CA ASN A 25 9.32 -9.04 -1.57
C ASN A 25 8.95 -9.59 -0.18
N ASN A 26 9.32 -10.85 0.09
CA ASN A 26 9.10 -11.49 1.39
C ASN A 26 10.42 -11.63 2.14
N GLY A 27 10.43 -11.39 3.47
CA GLY A 27 11.64 -11.45 4.29
C GLY A 27 11.43 -12.06 5.68
N ILE A 28 12.54 -12.34 6.36
CA ILE A 28 12.58 -12.70 7.79
C ILE A 28 13.44 -11.67 8.49
N ILE A 29 12.90 -11.04 9.53
CA ILE A 29 13.64 -10.07 10.35
C ILE A 29 13.83 -10.65 11.74
N TYR A 30 15.03 -10.44 12.27
CA TYR A 30 15.42 -10.79 13.63
C TYR A 30 15.62 -9.50 14.41
N TRP A 31 14.99 -9.38 15.57
CA TRP A 31 15.23 -8.25 16.47
C TRP A 31 15.29 -8.74 17.91
N LYS A 32 15.85 -7.90 18.77
CA LYS A 32 16.01 -8.20 20.20
C LYS A 32 15.12 -7.27 21.01
N GLU A 33 14.23 -7.84 21.80
CA GLU A 33 13.32 -7.11 22.68
C GLU A 33 13.45 -7.66 24.10
N LEU A 34 13.66 -6.79 25.09
CA LEU A 34 13.81 -7.15 26.51
C LEU A 34 14.78 -8.32 26.79
N GLY A 35 15.84 -8.44 25.99
CA GLY A 35 16.85 -9.50 26.14
C GLY A 35 16.56 -10.80 25.39
N ALA A 36 15.34 -10.99 24.87
CA ALA A 36 14.96 -12.15 24.07
C ALA A 36 15.16 -11.90 22.57
N TRP A 37 15.51 -12.95 21.82
CA TRP A 37 15.56 -12.90 20.37
C TRP A 37 14.18 -13.21 19.79
N HIS A 38 13.65 -12.28 19.00
CA HIS A 38 12.40 -12.42 18.30
C HIS A 38 12.68 -12.63 16.81
N LYS A 39 11.93 -13.56 16.22
CA LYS A 39 11.95 -13.86 14.78
C LYS A 39 10.54 -13.72 14.26
N SER A 40 10.34 -12.86 13.28
CA SER A 40 9.07 -12.81 12.53
C SER A 40 9.31 -12.77 11.03
N ARG A 41 8.40 -13.41 10.31
CA ARG A 41 8.34 -13.37 8.86
C ARG A 41 7.49 -12.16 8.50
N PHE A 42 8.08 -11.21 7.78
CA PHE A 42 7.38 -10.01 7.31
C PHE A 42 7.08 -10.16 5.83
N SER A 43 5.85 -9.80 5.46
CA SER A 43 5.43 -9.66 4.08
C SER A 43 5.29 -8.18 3.74
N ASP A 44 5.97 -7.69 2.71
CA ASP A 44 5.85 -6.29 2.26
C ASP A 44 4.47 -5.95 1.66
N ILE A 45 3.58 -6.95 1.61
CA ILE A 45 2.18 -6.89 1.20
C ILE A 45 1.19 -6.91 2.38
N ASP A 46 1.65 -7.19 3.61
CA ASP A 46 0.81 -7.25 4.80
C ASP A 46 0.96 -5.94 5.60
N ILE A 47 -0.13 -5.19 5.68
CA ILE A 47 -0.15 -3.88 6.34
C ILE A 47 0.11 -3.98 7.84
N ASP A 48 -0.29 -5.08 8.49
CA ASP A 48 -0.09 -5.30 9.93
C ASP A 48 1.39 -5.56 10.24
N ASP A 49 2.01 -6.41 9.44
CA ASP A 49 3.44 -6.70 9.50
C ASP A 49 4.26 -5.41 9.36
N MET A 50 3.87 -4.52 8.43
CA MET A 50 4.56 -3.23 8.23
C MET A 50 4.35 -2.25 9.39
N ILE A 51 3.15 -2.21 9.99
CA ILE A 51 2.88 -1.39 11.19
C ILE A 51 3.68 -1.90 12.39
N GLU A 52 3.80 -3.21 12.56
CA GLU A 52 4.64 -3.81 13.59
C GLU A 52 6.12 -3.49 13.36
N LEU A 53 6.60 -3.64 12.12
CA LEU A 53 7.96 -3.30 11.75
C LEU A 53 8.29 -1.83 12.02
N ALA A 54 7.38 -0.91 11.72
CA ALA A 54 7.57 0.52 11.97
C ALA A 54 7.73 0.87 13.47
N ARG A 55 7.24 0.03 14.38
CA ARG A 55 7.40 0.22 15.83
C ARG A 55 8.78 -0.20 16.33
N ILE A 56 9.40 -1.19 15.69
CA ILE A 56 10.67 -1.80 16.15
C ILE A 56 11.89 -1.28 15.40
N ILE A 57 11.72 -0.69 14.22
CA ILE A 57 12.84 -0.22 13.40
C ILE A 57 13.42 1.11 13.92
N ASP A 58 14.67 1.37 13.51
CA ASP A 58 15.37 2.63 13.76
C ASP A 58 14.56 3.83 13.25
N PRO A 59 14.49 4.94 14.02
CA PRO A 59 13.70 6.13 13.67
C PRO A 59 13.96 6.66 12.26
N GLU A 60 15.21 6.61 11.80
CA GLU A 60 15.65 7.08 10.47
C GLU A 60 15.00 6.30 9.31
N MET A 61 14.60 5.06 9.55
CA MET A 61 13.98 4.20 8.52
C MET A 61 12.45 4.28 8.53
N ARG A 62 11.83 4.84 9.58
CA ARG A 62 10.37 4.90 9.74
C ARG A 62 9.64 5.64 8.62
N PRO A 63 10.14 6.76 8.05
CA PRO A 63 9.43 7.47 6.99
C PRO A 63 9.17 6.59 5.76
N GLN A 64 10.12 5.71 5.42
CA GLN A 64 9.99 4.78 4.31
C GLN A 64 8.93 3.69 4.59
N LEU A 65 8.84 3.22 5.83
CA LEU A 65 7.80 2.28 6.25
C LEU A 65 6.42 2.94 6.29
N TYR A 66 6.29 4.17 6.79
CA TYR A 66 5.03 4.90 6.75
C TYR A 66 4.52 5.08 5.32
N LYS A 67 5.41 5.46 4.41
CA LYS A 67 5.09 5.50 2.98
C LYS A 67 4.59 4.13 2.49
N ARG A 68 5.29 3.04 2.81
CA ARG A 68 4.88 1.68 2.38
C ARG A 68 3.52 1.27 2.95
N ILE A 69 3.24 1.55 4.22
CA ILE A 69 1.94 1.29 4.86
C ILE A 69 0.82 2.07 4.14
N ALA A 70 1.08 3.33 3.79
CA ALA A 70 0.12 4.15 3.06
C ALA A 70 -0.11 3.67 1.61
N ASP A 71 0.96 3.27 0.92
CA ASP A 71 0.90 2.65 -0.41
C ASP A 71 0.06 1.36 -0.38
N LEU A 72 0.22 0.53 0.66
CA LEU A 72 -0.57 -0.69 0.92
C LEU A 72 -2.05 -0.39 1.13
N ALA A 73 -2.35 0.60 1.98
CA ALA A 73 -3.73 1.02 2.20
C ALA A 73 -4.38 1.52 0.90
N LEU A 74 -3.65 2.30 0.11
CA LEU A 74 -4.14 2.84 -1.17
C LEU A 74 -4.38 1.73 -2.19
N PHE A 75 -3.47 0.77 -2.27
CA PHE A 75 -3.57 -0.36 -3.19
C PHE A 75 -4.72 -1.30 -2.82
N LEU A 76 -4.81 -1.74 -1.56
CA LEU A 76 -5.85 -2.66 -1.11
C LEU A 76 -7.25 -2.05 -1.26
N SER A 77 -7.41 -0.78 -0.89
CA SER A 77 -8.67 -0.06 -1.04
C SER A 77 -9.01 0.31 -2.49
N GLY A 78 -8.00 0.51 -3.34
CA GLY A 78 -8.17 0.92 -4.73
C GLY A 78 -8.38 -0.23 -5.71
N ILE A 79 -7.67 -1.36 -5.55
CA ILE A 79 -7.73 -2.49 -6.48
C ILE A 79 -8.75 -3.53 -6.05
N PHE A 80 -8.91 -3.70 -4.74
CA PHE A 80 -9.70 -4.77 -4.14
C PHE A 80 -10.79 -4.23 -3.20
N PRO A 81 -11.65 -3.27 -3.63
CA PRO A 81 -12.66 -2.72 -2.73
C PRO A 81 -13.60 -3.80 -2.15
N GLU A 82 -13.87 -4.86 -2.92
CA GLU A 82 -14.72 -5.99 -2.51
C GLU A 82 -13.95 -7.12 -1.80
N HIS A 83 -12.63 -7.22 -2.02
CA HIS A 83 -11.74 -8.23 -1.45
C HIS A 83 -10.83 -7.71 -0.32
N ALA A 84 -10.96 -6.44 0.07
CA ALA A 84 -10.29 -5.85 1.23
C ALA A 84 -10.62 -6.62 2.54
N VAL A 85 -11.74 -7.35 2.53
CA VAL A 85 -12.19 -8.29 3.57
C VAL A 85 -11.48 -9.66 3.50
N LEU A 86 -10.97 -10.06 2.33
CA LEU A 86 -10.45 -11.41 2.02
C LEU A 86 -8.92 -11.54 2.14
N PHE A 87 -8.15 -10.46 1.98
CA PHE A 87 -6.70 -10.47 2.23
C PHE A 87 -6.32 -10.59 3.71
N ALA A 88 -7.30 -10.73 4.60
CA ALA A 88 -7.13 -11.24 5.97
C ALA A 88 -6.75 -12.74 5.93
N ALA A 89 -5.61 -13.08 5.33
CA ALA A 89 -5.04 -14.41 5.42
C ALA A 89 -4.74 -14.75 6.89
N ARG A 90 -5.30 -15.89 7.33
CA ARG A 90 -5.23 -16.57 8.64
C ARG A 90 -4.61 -15.77 9.81
N PRO A 91 -5.37 -15.49 10.88
CA PRO A 91 -4.92 -14.61 11.95
C PRO A 91 -3.74 -15.23 12.71
N LYS A 92 -2.62 -14.50 12.78
CA LYS A 92 -1.55 -14.74 13.75
C LYS A 92 -1.67 -13.83 15.00
N THR A 93 -2.46 -12.75 14.91
CA THR A 93 -2.61 -11.73 15.96
C THR A 93 -4.03 -11.12 15.99
N MET A 94 -4.42 -10.58 17.14
CA MET A 94 -5.73 -9.95 17.43
C MET A 94 -6.00 -8.68 16.59
N TYR A 95 -4.98 -8.12 15.93
CA TYR A 95 -5.04 -6.87 15.18
C TYR A 95 -5.55 -7.02 13.73
N LYS A 96 -5.68 -8.24 13.21
CA LYS A 96 -6.29 -8.52 11.88
C LYS A 96 -7.82 -8.46 11.94
N ALA A 97 -8.37 -7.34 12.42
CA ALA A 97 -9.79 -7.05 12.30
C ALA A 97 -10.19 -6.94 10.81
N ARG A 98 -11.42 -7.33 10.47
CA ARG A 98 -11.99 -7.02 9.14
C ARG A 98 -11.98 -5.51 8.96
N ARG A 99 -11.01 -5.00 8.19
CA ARG A 99 -10.93 -3.58 7.85
C ARG A 99 -11.98 -3.24 6.81
N THR A 100 -12.73 -2.19 7.10
CA THR A 100 -13.62 -1.56 6.15
C THR A 100 -12.83 -0.71 5.15
N LEU A 101 -13.49 -0.28 4.07
CA LEU A 101 -12.89 0.67 3.14
C LEU A 101 -12.47 1.98 3.84
N GLU A 102 -13.31 2.46 4.76
CA GLU A 102 -13.08 3.66 5.56
C GLU A 102 -11.83 3.53 6.44
N ASP A 103 -11.60 2.35 7.06
CA ASP A 103 -10.39 2.09 7.84
C ASP A 103 -9.12 2.25 6.99
N TYR A 104 -9.13 1.76 5.75
CA TYR A 104 -8.00 1.92 4.84
C TYR A 104 -7.82 3.39 4.40
N GLU A 105 -8.91 4.13 4.17
CA GLU A 105 -8.81 5.55 3.81
C GLU A 105 -8.20 6.39 4.95
N HIS A 106 -8.70 6.21 6.18
CA HIS A 106 -8.16 6.87 7.35
C HIS A 106 -6.70 6.50 7.60
N MET A 107 -6.38 5.20 7.51
CA MET A 107 -5.02 4.71 7.72
C MET A 107 -4.06 5.26 6.68
N GLY A 108 -4.42 5.17 5.40
CA GLY A 108 -3.59 5.63 4.31
C GLY A 108 -3.35 7.14 4.35
N SER A 109 -4.38 7.94 4.61
CA SER A 109 -4.25 9.39 4.78
C SER A 109 -3.30 9.75 5.92
N ARG A 110 -3.45 9.08 7.08
CA ARG A 110 -2.60 9.30 8.25
C ARG A 110 -1.14 8.93 7.98
N PHE A 111 -0.88 7.77 7.39
CA PHE A 111 0.50 7.32 7.16
C PHE A 111 1.20 8.10 6.05
N TYR A 112 0.49 8.56 5.01
CA TYR A 112 1.07 9.53 4.07
C TYR A 112 1.43 10.86 4.75
N SER A 113 0.59 11.34 5.67
CA SER A 113 0.88 12.56 6.45
C SER A 113 2.13 12.40 7.30
N LEU A 114 2.29 11.26 7.99
CA LEU A 114 3.49 10.96 8.77
C LEU A 114 4.73 10.84 7.88
N ALA A 115 4.61 10.13 6.75
CA ALA A 115 5.69 9.99 5.78
C ALA A 115 6.14 11.35 5.22
N ALA A 116 5.21 12.24 4.88
CA ALA A 116 5.52 13.58 4.38
C ALA A 116 6.25 14.44 5.42
N ARG A 117 5.84 14.35 6.68
CA ARG A 117 6.43 15.12 7.79
C ARG A 117 7.85 14.67 8.11
N GLU A 118 8.08 13.36 8.11
CA GLU A 118 9.33 12.78 8.62
C GLU A 118 10.32 12.39 7.51
N THR A 119 9.95 12.45 6.23
CA THR A 119 10.88 12.13 5.15
C THR A 119 11.93 13.23 4.92
N ASP A 120 13.18 12.84 4.68
CA ASP A 120 14.24 13.73 4.21
C ASP A 120 14.19 13.97 2.68
N GLN A 121 13.35 13.19 1.98
CA GLN A 121 13.22 13.28 0.53
C GLN A 121 12.27 14.40 0.11
N ALA A 122 12.79 15.63 0.04
CA ALA A 122 12.03 16.84 -0.27
C ALA A 122 11.19 16.74 -1.56
N GLN A 123 11.64 15.98 -2.56
CA GLN A 123 10.91 15.80 -3.82
C GLN A 123 9.58 15.05 -3.66
N TRP A 124 9.46 14.19 -2.64
CA TRP A 124 8.26 13.39 -2.42
C TRP A 124 7.26 14.06 -1.49
N LYS A 125 7.70 15.00 -0.64
CA LYS A 125 6.81 15.68 0.34
C LYS A 125 5.51 16.21 -0.29
N PRO A 126 5.54 16.98 -1.40
CA PRO A 126 4.31 17.52 -1.97
C PRO A 126 3.37 16.43 -2.51
N VAL A 127 3.94 15.31 -2.99
CA VAL A 127 3.16 14.17 -3.49
C VAL A 127 2.49 13.45 -2.33
N LEU A 128 3.25 13.15 -1.27
CA LEU A 128 2.73 12.49 -0.07
C LEU A 128 1.66 13.34 0.64
N GLU A 129 1.85 14.66 0.74
CA GLU A 129 0.85 15.60 1.26
C GLU A 129 -0.43 15.57 0.41
N THR A 130 -0.30 15.63 -0.92
CA THR A 130 -1.44 15.56 -1.82
C THR A 130 -2.21 14.24 -1.68
N LEU A 131 -1.49 13.12 -1.54
CA LEU A 131 -2.10 11.80 -1.34
C LEU A 131 -2.76 11.67 0.04
N ALA A 132 -2.18 12.30 1.07
CA ALA A 132 -2.77 12.35 2.39
C ALA A 132 -4.10 13.12 2.40
N GLU A 133 -4.10 14.32 1.80
CA GLU A 133 -5.28 15.20 1.74
C GLU A 133 -6.37 14.63 0.84
N LYS A 134 -5.99 14.01 -0.28
CA LYS A 134 -6.91 13.59 -1.36
C LYS A 134 -6.92 12.09 -1.53
N PHE A 135 -6.81 11.34 -0.44
CA PHE A 135 -6.69 9.89 -0.46
C PHE A 135 -7.82 9.20 -1.23
N THR A 136 -9.07 9.53 -0.93
CA THR A 136 -10.24 8.97 -1.62
C THR A 136 -10.18 9.21 -3.14
N LEU A 137 -9.74 10.40 -3.57
CA LEU A 137 -9.58 10.71 -4.99
C LEU A 137 -8.43 9.92 -5.63
N ALA A 138 -7.31 9.75 -4.91
CA ALA A 138 -6.19 8.93 -5.37
C ALA A 138 -6.60 7.46 -5.50
N ARG A 139 -7.37 6.93 -4.55
CA ARG A 139 -7.91 5.58 -4.57
C ARG A 139 -8.82 5.36 -5.76
N LEU A 140 -9.75 6.29 -6.01
CA LEU A 140 -10.65 6.24 -7.15
C LEU A 140 -9.90 6.33 -8.49
N ALA A 141 -8.86 7.15 -8.55
CA ALA A 141 -7.99 7.22 -9.71
C ALA A 141 -7.24 5.89 -9.92
N LEU A 142 -6.73 5.28 -8.85
CA LEU A 142 -6.06 3.99 -8.89
C LEU A 142 -7.01 2.87 -9.35
N TYR A 143 -8.23 2.81 -8.81
CA TYR A 143 -9.28 1.89 -9.24
C TYR A 143 -9.58 2.04 -10.73
N SER A 144 -9.72 3.28 -11.21
CA SER A 144 -9.96 3.55 -12.63
C SER A 144 -8.78 3.15 -13.51
N MET A 145 -7.55 3.41 -13.07
CA MET A 145 -6.34 2.98 -13.77
C MET A 145 -6.26 1.46 -13.81
N SER A 146 -6.48 0.78 -12.69
CA SER A 146 -6.44 -0.67 -12.64
C SER A 146 -7.56 -1.34 -13.41
N ASP A 147 -8.78 -0.81 -13.40
CA ASP A 147 -9.86 -1.37 -14.22
C ASP A 147 -9.46 -1.35 -15.70
N ARG A 148 -8.81 -0.27 -16.16
CA ARG A 148 -8.29 -0.18 -17.53
C ARG A 148 -7.11 -1.11 -17.77
N TYR A 149 -6.09 -1.14 -16.90
CA TYR A 149 -4.89 -1.97 -17.08
C TYR A 149 -5.17 -3.46 -16.87
N VAL A 150 -5.90 -3.84 -15.83
CA VAL A 150 -6.25 -5.23 -15.51
C VAL A 150 -7.20 -5.80 -16.55
N LYS A 151 -8.20 -5.06 -17.06
CA LYS A 151 -9.02 -5.53 -18.20
C LYS A 151 -8.19 -5.72 -19.46
N THR A 152 -7.30 -4.77 -19.78
CA THR A 152 -6.45 -4.85 -20.98
C THR A 152 -5.43 -6.00 -20.91
N HIS A 153 -4.93 -6.32 -19.72
CA HIS A 153 -4.04 -7.46 -19.50
C HIS A 153 -4.81 -8.79 -19.38
N ARG A 154 -6.07 -8.80 -18.93
CA ARG A 154 -6.90 -10.01 -18.90
C ARG A 154 -7.08 -10.60 -20.29
N THR A 155 -7.32 -9.76 -21.31
CA THR A 155 -7.47 -10.22 -22.70
C THR A 155 -6.17 -10.77 -23.30
N ARG A 156 -5.02 -10.37 -22.75
CA ARG A 156 -3.68 -10.77 -23.24
C ARG A 156 -3.14 -12.02 -22.55
N TYR A 157 -3.47 -12.23 -21.26
CA TYR A 157 -3.06 -13.41 -20.49
C TYR A 157 -4.11 -14.52 -20.45
N PHE A 158 -5.40 -14.20 -20.63
CA PHE A 158 -6.49 -15.18 -20.75
C PHE A 158 -7.00 -15.18 -22.20
N ARG A 159 -6.21 -15.74 -23.10
CA ARG A 159 -6.74 -16.29 -24.35
C ARG A 159 -7.53 -17.54 -23.94
N PHE A 160 -8.85 -17.47 -23.94
CA PHE A 160 -9.65 -18.70 -23.81
C PHE A 160 -9.26 -19.65 -24.95
N PRO A 161 -9.01 -20.94 -24.69
CA PRO A 161 -8.88 -21.90 -25.78
C PRO A 161 -10.17 -21.82 -26.58
N THR A 162 -10.04 -21.51 -27.87
CA THR A 162 -11.17 -21.61 -28.79
C THR A 162 -11.38 -23.11 -28.99
N GLU A 163 -12.39 -23.67 -28.32
CA GLU A 163 -12.82 -25.03 -28.61
C GLU A 163 -13.20 -25.10 -30.09
N SER A 164 -12.50 -25.98 -30.79
CA SER A 164 -12.75 -26.37 -32.19
C SER A 164 -13.34 -27.76 -32.19
#